data_AF-X0T5V1-F1
#
_entry.id   AF-X0T5V1-F1
#
_cell.length_a   1.000
_cell.length_b   1.000
_cell.length_c   1.000
_cell.angle_alpha   90.00
_cell.angle_beta   90.00
_cell.angle_gamma   90.00
#
_symmetry.space_group_name_H-M   'P 1'
#
loop_
_entity.id
_entity.type
_entity.pdbx_description
1 polymer ?
#
loop_
_entity_poly.entity_id
_entity_poly.type
_entity_poly.pdbx_seq_one_letter_code
_entity_poly.pdbx_strand_id
1 'polypeptide(L)'
;MVSPTFRVRSIYDVALIKLVSENLNFELVQPLPEHVSLFKVEEKLVPYDIEIQDILGGYGISIEGDEEYVSSITSLFHKQIPNSIILQHPVQIHAVYNGKVVHVNNEKNLSVIDIGENVNAILF
;
A
#
# COMPACT_ATOMS: atom_id res chain seq x y z
N MET A 1 -14.51 -6.72 -15.81
CA MET A 1 -13.37 -6.03 -15.20
C MET A 1 -12.49 -7.09 -14.55
N VAL A 2 -11.17 -6.95 -14.67
CA VAL A 2 -10.22 -7.81 -13.96
C VAL A 2 -10.33 -7.45 -12.47
N SER A 3 -10.35 -8.47 -11.61
CA SER A 3 -10.39 -8.29 -10.16
C SER A 3 -9.03 -7.75 -9.67
N PRO A 4 -8.97 -6.70 -8.84
CA PRO A 4 -7.72 -6.28 -8.23
C PRO A 4 -7.12 -7.42 -7.42
N THR A 5 -5.80 -7.52 -7.43
CA THR A 5 -5.03 -8.57 -6.77
C THR A 5 -4.29 -8.00 -5.57
N PHE A 6 -4.29 -8.72 -4.44
CA PHE A 6 -3.62 -8.26 -3.22
C PHE A 6 -2.71 -9.33 -2.62
N ARG A 7 -1.64 -8.87 -1.98
CA ARG A 7 -0.69 -9.68 -1.21
C ARG A 7 -0.66 -9.22 0.24
N VAL A 8 -0.55 -10.17 1.17
CA VAL A 8 -0.39 -9.86 2.60
C VAL A 8 0.90 -10.48 3.15
N ARG A 9 1.68 -9.66 3.85
CA ARG A 9 2.92 -10.00 4.55
C ARG A 9 2.93 -9.33 5.93
N SER A 10 2.09 -9.86 6.83
CA SER A 10 1.84 -9.26 8.13
C SER A 10 1.61 -10.33 9.20
N ILE A 11 1.93 -10.03 10.44
CA ILE A 11 1.51 -10.84 11.60
C ILE A 11 -0.02 -10.90 11.80
N TYR A 12 -0.78 -10.03 11.10
CA TYR A 12 -2.24 -10.01 11.10
C TYR A 12 -2.86 -10.66 9.85
N ASP A 13 -2.06 -11.38 9.07
CA ASP A 13 -2.40 -11.90 7.74
C ASP A 13 -3.75 -12.63 7.65
N VAL A 14 -4.05 -13.57 8.55
CA VAL A 14 -5.29 -14.35 8.51
C VAL A 14 -6.51 -13.44 8.62
N ALA A 15 -6.48 -12.47 9.53
CA ALA A 15 -7.57 -11.53 9.73
C ALA A 15 -7.72 -10.59 8.53
N LEU A 16 -6.61 -10.09 8.00
CA LEU A 16 -6.59 -9.19 6.84
C LEU A 16 -7.10 -9.87 5.58
N ILE A 17 -6.62 -11.09 5.29
CA ILE A 17 -7.05 -11.88 4.14
C ILE A 17 -8.56 -12.14 4.22
N LYS A 18 -9.05 -12.63 5.36
CA LYS A 18 -10.48 -12.88 5.55
C LYS A 18 -11.30 -11.60 5.36
N LEU A 19 -10.88 -10.50 5.98
CA LEU A 19 -11.58 -9.22 5.93
C LEU A 19 -11.69 -8.70 4.50
N VAL A 20 -10.58 -8.69 3.75
CA VAL A 20 -10.53 -8.24 2.35
C VAL A 20 -11.33 -9.18 1.45
N SER A 21 -11.06 -10.49 1.47
CA SER A 21 -11.70 -11.46 0.58
C SER A 21 -13.21 -11.62 0.80
N GLU A 22 -13.73 -11.42 2.02
CA GLU A 22 -15.16 -11.52 2.29
C GLU A 22 -15.95 -10.25 1.97
N ASN A 23 -15.28 -9.09 1.90
CA ASN A 23 -15.95 -7.80 1.76
C ASN A 23 -15.63 -7.06 0.47
N LEU A 24 -14.53 -7.42 -0.20
CA LEU A 24 -14.08 -6.84 -1.46
C LEU A 24 -13.92 -7.94 -2.49
N ASN A 25 -14.27 -7.65 -3.74
CA ASN A 25 -14.00 -8.55 -4.86
C ASN A 25 -12.54 -8.41 -5.29
N PHE A 26 -11.62 -8.70 -4.37
CA PHE A 26 -10.16 -8.67 -4.56
C PHE A 26 -9.63 -10.10 -4.45
N GLU A 27 -8.62 -10.43 -5.26
CA GLU A 27 -8.06 -11.78 -5.34
C GLU A 27 -6.74 -11.87 -4.58
N LEU A 28 -6.62 -12.83 -3.66
CA LEU A 28 -5.36 -13.10 -2.98
C LEU A 28 -4.35 -13.74 -3.94
N VAL A 29 -3.17 -13.15 -4.06
CA VAL A 29 -2.06 -13.66 -4.86
C VAL A 29 -0.80 -13.76 -4.03
N GLN A 30 0.14 -14.58 -4.49
CA GLN A 30 1.38 -14.90 -3.79
C GLN A 30 1.16 -15.32 -2.31
N PRO A 31 0.20 -16.23 -2.04
CA PRO A 31 -0.11 -16.66 -0.68
C PRO A 31 1.12 -17.34 -0.04
N LEU A 32 1.23 -17.26 1.29
CA LEU A 32 2.16 -18.13 2.02
C LEU A 32 1.60 -19.57 2.06
N PRO A 33 2.45 -20.60 2.25
CA PRO A 33 1.99 -21.99 2.34
C PRO A 33 0.87 -22.19 3.38
N GLU A 34 0.95 -21.46 4.49
CA GLU A 34 -0.06 -21.48 5.54
C GLU A 34 -1.41 -20.95 5.04
N HIS A 35 -1.43 -19.87 4.24
CA HIS A 35 -2.65 -19.30 3.66
C HIS A 35 -3.32 -20.27 2.69
N VAL A 36 -2.54 -20.96 1.86
CA VAL A 36 -3.05 -21.99 0.94
C VAL A 36 -3.83 -23.06 1.71
N SER A 37 -3.27 -23.55 2.81
CA SER A 37 -3.91 -24.57 3.64
C SER A 37 -5.15 -24.05 4.39
N LEU A 38 -5.10 -22.83 4.94
CA LEU A 38 -6.16 -22.22 5.74
C LEU A 38 -7.36 -21.81 4.90
N PHE A 39 -7.12 -21.14 3.77
CA PHE A 39 -8.17 -20.57 2.91
C PHE A 39 -8.55 -21.47 1.73
N LYS A 40 -7.82 -22.58 1.52
CA LYS A 40 -8.02 -23.50 0.38
C LYS A 40 -7.96 -22.77 -0.97
N VAL A 41 -7.06 -21.81 -1.07
CA VAL A 41 -6.83 -21.00 -2.28
C VAL A 41 -5.73 -21.63 -3.13
N GLU A 42 -5.76 -21.36 -4.43
CA GLU A 42 -4.68 -21.77 -5.33
C GLU A 42 -3.42 -20.93 -5.11
N GLU A 43 -2.26 -21.55 -5.28
CA GLU A 43 -0.99 -20.82 -5.31
C GLU A 43 -0.83 -20.10 -6.65
N LYS A 44 -1.02 -18.78 -6.65
CA LYS A 44 -0.87 -17.91 -7.83
C LYS A 44 0.32 -16.97 -7.65
N LEU A 45 1.38 -17.17 -8.43
CA LEU A 45 2.59 -16.34 -8.43
C LEU A 45 2.53 -15.26 -9.52
N VAL A 46 1.47 -14.46 -9.49
CA VAL A 46 1.27 -13.31 -10.41
C VAL A 46 1.61 -12.00 -9.71
N PRO A 47 1.82 -10.89 -10.44
CA PRO A 47 1.93 -9.55 -9.84
C PRO A 47 0.71 -9.21 -8.99
N TYR A 48 0.91 -8.35 -7.99
CA TYR A 48 -0.14 -7.83 -7.13
C TYR A 48 -0.35 -6.34 -7.39
N ASP A 49 -1.58 -5.88 -7.30
CA ASP A 49 -1.94 -4.46 -7.39
C ASP A 49 -1.86 -3.77 -6.02
N ILE A 50 -2.05 -4.55 -4.94
CA ILE A 50 -1.99 -4.07 -3.56
C ILE A 50 -1.05 -4.93 -2.71
N GLU A 51 -0.21 -4.27 -1.93
CA GLU A 51 0.58 -4.87 -0.86
C GLU A 51 0.14 -4.38 0.50
N ILE A 52 -0.10 -5.33 1.42
CA ILE A 52 -0.36 -5.07 2.83
C ILE A 52 0.76 -5.70 3.65
N GLN A 53 1.53 -4.90 4.37
CA GLN A 53 2.69 -5.36 5.12
C GLN A 53 2.79 -4.69 6.49
N ASP A 54 3.53 -5.29 7.42
CA ASP A 54 3.77 -4.68 8.73
C ASP A 54 4.59 -3.38 8.63
N ILE A 55 4.23 -2.37 9.41
CA ILE A 55 5.08 -1.18 9.61
C ILE A 55 6.28 -1.60 10.48
N LEU A 56 7.44 -0.99 10.24
CA LEU A 56 8.64 -1.10 11.09
C LEU A 56 8.28 -1.00 12.58
N GLY A 57 8.54 -2.09 13.31
CA GLY A 57 8.23 -2.21 14.74
C GLY A 57 6.99 -3.05 15.08
N GLY A 58 6.19 -3.47 14.09
CA GLY A 58 5.09 -4.43 14.27
C GLY A 58 3.83 -3.85 14.91
N TYR A 59 3.68 -2.52 14.95
CA TYR A 59 2.54 -1.82 15.58
C TYR A 59 1.52 -1.29 14.57
N GLY A 60 1.29 -2.02 13.47
CA GLY A 60 0.36 -1.62 12.43
C GLY A 60 0.79 -2.13 11.06
N ILE A 61 0.06 -1.71 10.03
CA ILE A 61 0.28 -2.13 8.65
C ILE A 61 0.37 -0.93 7.71
N SER A 62 1.19 -1.03 6.66
CA SER A 62 1.10 -0.17 5.49
C SER A 62 0.28 -0.86 4.41
N ILE A 63 -0.42 -0.05 3.60
CA ILE A 63 -1.16 -0.50 2.44
C ILE A 63 -0.66 0.33 1.26
N GLU A 64 -0.13 -0.33 0.25
CA GLU A 64 0.48 0.27 -0.92
C GLU A 64 -0.20 -0.28 -2.18
N GLY A 65 -0.58 0.60 -3.11
CA GLY A 65 -1.30 0.24 -4.34
C GLY A 65 -1.96 1.47 -4.96
N ASP A 66 -2.74 1.26 -6.02
CA ASP A 66 -3.50 2.36 -6.65
C ASP A 66 -4.52 2.98 -5.68
N GLU A 67 -4.70 4.29 -5.78
CA GLU A 67 -5.54 5.10 -4.86
C GLU A 67 -6.95 4.54 -4.69
N GLU A 68 -7.59 4.10 -5.78
CA GLU A 68 -8.94 3.52 -5.77
C GLU A 68 -9.01 2.28 -4.85
N TYR A 69 -8.00 1.41 -4.93
CA TYR A 69 -7.98 0.16 -4.18
C TYR A 69 -7.62 0.40 -2.70
N VAL A 70 -6.65 1.28 -2.44
CA VAL A 70 -6.29 1.69 -1.07
C VAL A 70 -7.47 2.37 -0.38
N SER A 71 -8.19 3.24 -1.09
CA SER A 71 -9.40 3.90 -0.57
C SER A 71 -10.50 2.90 -0.22
N SER A 72 -10.67 1.85 -1.03
CA SER A 72 -11.63 0.77 -0.78
C SER A 72 -11.28 -0.02 0.50
N ILE A 73 -10.00 -0.37 0.69
CA ILE A 73 -9.53 -1.11 1.87
C ILE A 73 -9.62 -0.25 3.14
N THR A 74 -9.17 1.00 3.08
CA THR A 74 -9.23 1.92 4.24
C THR A 74 -10.68 2.21 4.65
N SER A 75 -11.59 2.38 3.69
CA SER A 75 -13.02 2.50 3.95
C SER A 75 -13.60 1.24 4.61
N LEU A 76 -13.18 0.05 4.15
CA LEU A 76 -13.56 -1.22 4.78
C LEU A 76 -13.06 -1.29 6.24
N PHE A 77 -11.81 -0.91 6.49
CA PHE A 77 -11.23 -0.95 7.83
C PHE A 77 -11.93 0.03 8.76
N HIS A 78 -12.20 1.25 8.31
CA HIS A 78 -12.95 2.21 9.12
C HIS A 78 -14.37 1.71 9.45
N LYS A 79 -15.00 0.95 8.53
CA LYS A 79 -16.33 0.36 8.75
C LYS A 79 -16.31 -0.83 9.72
N GLN A 80 -15.37 -1.76 9.55
CA GLN A 80 -15.33 -3.04 10.29
C GLN A 80 -14.50 -2.96 11.58
N ILE A 81 -13.59 -1.99 11.64
CA ILE A 81 -12.70 -1.72 12.77
C ILE A 81 -12.80 -0.20 13.06
N PRO A 82 -13.89 0.28 13.69
CA PRO A 82 -14.15 1.72 13.85
C PRO A 82 -13.08 2.47 14.65
N ASN A 83 -12.31 1.75 15.47
CA ASN A 83 -11.21 2.30 16.27
C ASN A 83 -9.86 2.25 15.55
N SER A 84 -9.84 1.94 14.25
CA SER A 84 -8.63 1.98 13.44
C SER A 84 -8.14 3.42 13.26
N ILE A 85 -6.83 3.62 13.36
CA ILE A 85 -6.17 4.89 13.06
C ILE A 85 -5.58 4.76 11.67
N ILE A 86 -6.01 5.62 10.74
CA ILE A 86 -5.55 5.62 9.36
C ILE A 86 -4.77 6.92 9.12
N LEU A 87 -3.52 6.77 8.69
CA LEU A 87 -2.64 7.88 8.35
C LEU A 87 -2.29 7.77 6.86
N GLN A 88 -2.77 8.73 6.07
CA GLN A 88 -2.40 8.88 4.67
C GLN A 88 -1.41 10.03 4.53
N HIS A 89 -0.23 9.75 3.97
CA HIS A 89 0.80 10.77 3.75
C HIS A 89 0.50 11.61 2.50
N PRO A 90 0.90 12.89 2.44
CA PRO A 90 0.75 13.69 1.22
C PRO A 90 1.69 13.23 0.10
N VAL A 91 2.86 12.69 0.48
CA VAL A 91 3.82 12.06 -0.43
C VAL A 91 3.72 10.54 -0.28
N GLN A 92 3.68 9.85 -1.42
CA GLN A 92 3.43 8.43 -1.58
C GLN A 92 4.65 7.78 -2.24
N ILE A 93 4.94 6.56 -1.81
CA ILE A 93 6.02 5.77 -2.38
C ILE A 93 5.63 5.39 -3.82
N HIS A 94 6.61 5.37 -4.73
CA HIS A 94 6.44 5.04 -6.15
C HIS A 94 5.55 5.98 -6.97
N ALA A 95 4.98 7.02 -6.36
CA ALA A 95 4.18 8.01 -7.07
C ALA A 95 5.07 8.93 -7.92
N VAL A 96 4.49 9.40 -9.03
CA VAL A 96 5.12 10.35 -9.94
C VAL A 96 4.56 11.75 -9.67
N TYR A 97 5.46 12.68 -9.40
CA TYR A 97 5.13 14.07 -9.09
C TYR A 97 5.58 15.00 -10.20
N ASN A 98 4.69 15.88 -10.63
CA ASN A 98 5.09 17.05 -11.40
C ASN A 98 5.66 18.09 -10.45
N GLY A 99 6.92 18.48 -10.65
CA GLY A 99 7.60 19.41 -9.77
C GLY A 99 8.30 20.54 -10.52
N LYS A 100 8.60 21.62 -9.80
CA LYS A 100 9.37 22.76 -10.29
C LYS A 100 10.70 22.83 -9.57
N VAL A 101 11.81 22.90 -10.32
CA VAL A 101 13.14 23.14 -9.72
C VAL A 101 13.17 24.53 -9.10
N VAL A 102 13.44 24.60 -7.80
CA VAL A 102 13.51 25.86 -7.03
C VAL A 102 14.94 26.22 -6.64
N HIS A 103 15.84 25.24 -6.56
CA HIS A 103 17.25 25.46 -6.29
C HIS A 103 18.11 24.36 -6.93
N VAL A 104 19.30 24.72 -7.41
CA VAL A 104 20.29 23.77 -7.94
C VAL A 104 21.60 23.96 -7.19
N ASN A 105 22.13 22.89 -6.63
CA ASN A 105 23.45 22.84 -6.02
C ASN A 105 24.40 22.03 -6.91
N ASN A 106 25.19 22.73 -7.72
CA ASN A 106 26.13 22.12 -8.66
C ASN A 106 27.31 21.44 -7.95
N GLU A 107 27.71 21.88 -6.76
CA GLU A 107 28.83 21.26 -6.02
C GLU A 107 28.46 19.86 -5.52
N LYS A 108 27.20 19.68 -5.11
CA LYS A 108 26.67 18.42 -4.59
C LYS A 108 25.93 17.58 -5.63
N ASN A 109 25.84 18.06 -6.87
CA ASN A 109 25.03 17.46 -7.94
C ASN A 109 23.61 17.11 -7.45
N LEU A 110 22.89 18.10 -6.92
CA LEU A 110 21.49 17.91 -6.51
C LEU A 110 20.64 19.12 -6.84
N SER A 111 19.35 18.87 -7.03
CA SER A 111 18.31 19.88 -7.21
C SER A 111 17.24 19.75 -6.14
N VAL A 112 16.77 20.88 -5.63
CA VAL A 112 15.58 20.96 -4.78
C VAL A 112 14.38 21.24 -5.69
N ILE A 113 13.36 20.41 -5.58
CA ILE A 113 12.16 20.45 -6.41
C ILE A 113 10.96 20.68 -5.50
N ASP A 114 10.20 21.73 -5.76
CA ASP A 114 8.87 21.92 -5.17
C ASP A 114 7.90 20.97 -5.87
N ILE A 115 7.29 20.05 -5.12
CA ILE A 115 6.31 19.07 -5.62
C ILE A 115 4.87 19.42 -5.18
N GLY A 116 4.65 20.64 -4.70
CA GLY A 116 3.36 21.11 -4.21
C GLY A 116 3.17 20.86 -2.71
N GLU A 117 2.04 21.35 -2.18
CA GLU A 117 1.62 21.16 -0.78
C GLU A 117 2.67 21.56 0.27
N ASN A 118 3.52 22.55 -0.05
CA ASN A 118 4.66 22.96 0.78
C ASN A 118 5.70 21.84 1.02
N VAL A 119 5.80 20.89 0.09
CA VAL A 119 6.77 19.80 0.13
C VAL A 119 7.87 20.04 -0.90
N ASN A 120 9.12 19.97 -0.43
CA ASN A 120 10.30 19.98 -1.30
C ASN A 120 10.90 18.56 -1.36
N ALA A 121 11.06 18.04 -2.57
CA ALA A 121 11.80 16.83 -2.87
C ALA A 121 13.26 17.16 -3.26
N ILE A 122 14.14 16.17 -3.11
CA ILE A 122 15.52 16.24 -3.59
C ILE A 122 15.66 15.29 -4.78
N LEU A 123 16.16 15.81 -5.90
CA LEU A 123 16.57 15.03 -7.06
C LEU A 123 18.10 15.07 -7.17
N PHE A 124 18.70 13.89 -7.25
CA PHE A 124 20.15 13.70 -7.46
C PHE A 124 20.45 13.49 -8.94
#